data_AF-A0A954CLR2-F1
#
_entry.id   AF-A0A954CLR2-F1
#
_cell.length_a   1.000
_cell.length_b   1.000
_cell.length_c   1.000
_cell.angle_alpha   90.00
_cell.angle_beta   90.00
_cell.angle_gamma   90.00
#
_symmetry.space_group_name_H-M   'P 1'
#
loop_
_entity.id
_entity.type
_entity.pdbx_description
1 polymer ?
#
loop_
_entity_poly.entity_id
_entity_poly.type
_entity_poly.pdbx_seq_one_letter_code
_entity_poly.pdbx_strand_id
1 'polypeptide(L)'
;MGKAERLECPHCGAIFRRGRLACPECGSDAETGWRDSEDIDYLSVELPDDTVAESTTSVWRLIAVAAAILAAAALVYVTVR
;
A
#
# COMPACT_ATOMS: atom_id res chain seq x y z
N MET A 1 -13.94 46.59 21.92
CA MET A 1 -13.41 45.99 20.67
C MET A 1 -12.39 44.92 21.01
N GLY A 2 -12.78 43.65 21.00
CA GLY A 2 -11.85 42.54 21.23
C GLY A 2 -10.86 42.43 20.08
N LYS A 3 -9.56 42.29 20.39
CA LYS A 3 -8.53 42.03 19.38
C LYS A 3 -8.91 40.75 18.63
N ALA A 4 -8.97 40.80 17.30
CA ALA A 4 -9.17 39.62 16.48
C ALA A 4 -7.94 38.72 16.62
N GLU A 5 -8.05 37.73 17.49
CA GLU A 5 -7.07 36.67 17.67
C GLU A 5 -6.96 35.86 16.36
N ARG A 6 -5.73 35.76 15.85
CA ARG A 6 -5.40 35.01 14.62
C ARG A 6 -4.94 33.61 15.00
N LEU A 7 -5.22 32.65 14.13
CA LEU A 7 -4.84 31.26 14.23
C LEU A 7 -4.22 30.82 12.91
N GLU A 8 -3.21 29.97 12.99
CA GLU A 8 -2.59 29.28 11.88
C GLU A 8 -3.23 27.90 11.70
N CYS A 9 -3.54 27.52 10.45
CA CYS A 9 -4.05 26.19 10.14
C CYS A 9 -2.94 25.14 10.34
N PRO A 10 -3.11 24.13 11.22
CA PRO A 10 -2.11 23.07 11.37
C PRO A 10 -1.97 22.18 10.12
N HIS A 11 -2.98 22.15 9.24
CA HIS A 11 -2.95 21.34 8.02
C HIS A 11 -2.23 22.02 6.85
N CYS A 12 -2.35 23.35 6.68
CA CYS A 12 -1.81 24.06 5.51
C CYS A 12 -1.00 25.34 5.82
N GLY A 13 -0.92 25.75 7.08
CA GLY A 13 -0.21 26.97 7.50
C GLY A 13 -0.94 28.28 7.26
N ALA A 14 -2.19 28.27 6.75
CA ALA A 14 -2.93 29.51 6.49
C ALA A 14 -3.27 30.27 7.79
N ILE A 15 -3.05 31.58 7.82
CA ILE A 15 -3.35 32.43 8.98
C ILE A 15 -4.69 33.15 8.77
N PHE A 16 -5.65 32.92 9.67
CA PHE A 16 -6.98 33.55 9.62
C PHE A 16 -7.50 33.90 11.01
N ARG A 17 -8.66 34.59 11.09
CA ARG A 17 -9.27 34.97 12.37
C ARG A 17 -9.90 33.76 13.07
N ARG A 18 -9.73 33.65 14.39
CA ARG A 18 -10.40 32.63 15.21
C ARG A 18 -11.93 32.72 15.11
N GLY A 19 -12.61 31.61 15.43
CA GLY A 19 -14.07 31.47 15.36
C GLY A 19 -14.61 30.97 14.01
N ARG A 20 -13.74 30.50 13.12
CA ARG A 20 -14.14 29.85 11.86
C ARG A 20 -14.47 28.38 12.12
N LEU A 21 -15.43 27.84 11.37
CA LEU A 21 -15.78 26.42 11.42
C LEU A 21 -14.81 25.55 10.61
N ALA A 22 -14.15 26.12 9.60
CA ALA A 22 -13.18 25.45 8.73
C ALA A 22 -12.16 26.45 8.17
N CYS A 23 -11.04 25.93 7.66
CA CYS A 23 -9.98 26.71 7.03
C CYS A 23 -10.47 27.28 5.70
N PRO A 24 -10.35 28.59 5.45
CA PRO A 24 -10.74 29.16 4.17
C PRO A 24 -9.91 28.69 2.97
N GLU A 25 -8.67 28.27 3.21
CA GLU A 25 -7.74 27.95 2.11
C GLU A 25 -7.80 26.46 1.73
N CYS A 26 -7.89 25.55 2.70
CA CYS A 26 -7.85 24.11 2.45
C CYS A 26 -9.10 23.34 2.90
N GLY A 27 -10.05 24.00 3.57
CA GLY A 27 -11.29 23.35 4.04
C GLY A 27 -11.13 22.49 5.30
N SER A 28 -9.91 22.25 5.81
CA SER A 28 -9.71 21.46 7.04
C SER A 28 -10.39 22.09 8.25
N ASP A 29 -10.88 21.25 9.15
CA ASP A 29 -11.69 21.61 10.31
C ASP A 29 -11.34 20.74 11.54
N ALA A 30 -12.19 20.81 12.57
CA ALA A 30 -12.03 20.07 13.82
C ALA A 30 -12.09 18.54 13.67
N GLU A 31 -12.59 17.97 12.57
CA GLU A 31 -12.62 16.52 12.37
C GLU A 31 -11.50 16.06 11.45
N THR A 32 -11.06 16.95 10.56
CA THR A 32 -10.18 16.61 9.44
C THR A 32 -8.75 17.11 9.59
N GLY A 33 -8.46 17.99 10.56
CA GLY A 33 -7.07 18.41 10.76
C GLY A 33 -6.76 19.40 11.88
N TRP A 34 -7.74 19.89 12.66
CA TRP A 34 -7.48 20.85 13.76
C TRP A 34 -7.45 20.22 15.16
N ARG A 35 -7.63 18.89 15.27
CA ARG A 35 -7.51 18.18 16.55
C ARG A 35 -6.04 18.12 16.97
N ASP A 36 -5.82 18.04 18.27
CA ASP A 36 -4.48 17.74 18.77
C ASP A 36 -4.11 16.30 18.39
N SER A 37 -2.83 16.04 18.17
CA SER A 37 -2.30 14.70 17.99
C SER A 37 -2.62 13.74 19.14
N GLU A 38 -2.71 14.25 20.37
CA GLU A 38 -3.09 13.47 21.56
C GLU A 38 -4.56 13.01 21.52
N ASP A 39 -5.42 13.70 20.77
CA ASP A 39 -6.85 13.40 20.63
C ASP A 39 -7.17 12.47 19.44
N ILE A 40 -6.15 12.00 18.70
CA ILE A 40 -6.33 11.12 17.54
C ILE A 40 -6.14 9.65 17.96
N ASP A 41 -7.25 8.90 17.96
CA ASP A 41 -7.22 7.44 18.12
C ASP A 41 -6.68 6.77 16.85
N TYR A 42 -5.41 6.38 16.88
CA TYR A 42 -4.80 5.58 15.82
C TYR A 42 -5.26 4.13 15.91
N LEU A 43 -6.06 3.71 14.94
CA LEU A 43 -6.40 2.31 14.79
C LEU A 43 -5.29 1.58 14.01
N SER A 44 -4.52 0.75 14.70
CA SER A 44 -3.57 -0.15 14.02
C SER A 44 -4.35 -1.28 13.37
N VAL A 45 -4.18 -1.45 12.06
CA VAL A 45 -4.71 -2.59 11.32
C VAL A 45 -3.57 -3.55 11.07
N GLU A 46 -3.65 -4.74 11.66
CA GLU A 46 -2.75 -5.84 11.33
C GLU A 46 -3.04 -6.26 9.88
N LEU A 47 -2.11 -5.97 8.97
CA LEU A 47 -2.16 -6.50 7.62
C LEU A 47 -1.84 -8.00 7.70
N PRO A 48 -2.52 -8.86 6.92
CA PRO A 48 -2.13 -10.26 6.82
C PRO A 48 -0.70 -10.33 6.29
N ASP A 49 0.12 -11.16 6.94
CA ASP A 49 1.47 -11.47 6.45
C ASP A 49 1.32 -12.16 5.10
N ASP A 50 1.51 -11.41 4.02
CA ASP A 50 1.55 -11.95 2.68
C ASP A 50 2.86 -12.73 2.54
N THR A 51 2.84 -13.97 3.05
CA THR A 51 3.77 -14.99 2.58
C THR A 51 3.55 -15.07 1.08
N VAL A 52 4.39 -14.38 0.32
CA VAL A 52 4.50 -14.55 -1.12
C VAL A 52 4.61 -16.05 -1.33
N ALA A 53 3.53 -16.65 -1.82
CA ALA A 53 3.56 -18.04 -2.22
C ALA A 53 4.57 -18.08 -3.37
N GLU A 54 5.81 -18.37 -3.04
CA GLU A 54 6.86 -18.59 -4.01
C GLU A 54 6.36 -19.71 -4.90
N SER A 55 5.89 -19.31 -6.08
CA SER A 55 5.66 -20.18 -7.21
C SER A 55 7.02 -20.68 -7.69
N THR A 56 7.65 -21.51 -6.86
CA THR A 56 8.71 -22.39 -7.33
C THR A 56 7.99 -23.39 -8.22
N THR A 57 8.03 -23.14 -9.52
CA THR A 57 7.77 -24.24 -10.46
C THR A 57 8.81 -25.29 -10.09
N SER A 58 8.37 -26.31 -9.35
CA SER A 58 9.23 -27.32 -8.75
C SER A 58 10.21 -27.80 -9.82
N VAL A 59 11.51 -27.62 -9.57
CA VAL A 59 12.59 -27.94 -10.50
C VAL A 59 12.46 -29.39 -11.01
N TRP A 60 11.89 -30.28 -10.20
CA TRP A 60 11.54 -31.66 -10.55
C TRP A 60 10.56 -31.77 -11.73
N ARG A 61 9.56 -30.89 -11.83
CA ARG A 61 8.64 -30.87 -12.97
C ARG A 61 9.38 -30.53 -14.26
N LEU A 62 10.32 -29.59 -14.22
CA LEU A 62 11.14 -29.23 -15.38
C LEU A 62 12.08 -30.37 -15.78
N ILE A 63 12.73 -31.02 -14.81
CA ILE A 63 13.58 -32.19 -15.04
C ILE A 63 12.76 -33.32 -15.67
N ALA A 64 11.56 -33.61 -15.15
CA ALA A 64 10.69 -34.66 -15.68
C ALA A 64 10.26 -34.39 -17.13
N VAL A 65 9.88 -33.14 -17.45
CA VAL A 65 9.51 -32.75 -18.82
C VAL A 65 10.71 -32.88 -19.76
N ALA A 66 11.88 -32.39 -19.36
CA ALA A 66 13.09 -32.50 -20.18
C ALA A 66 13.47 -33.96 -20.44
N ALA A 67 13.41 -34.82 -19.42
CA ALA A 67 13.66 -36.25 -19.56
C ALA A 67 12.66 -36.94 -20.50
N ALA A 68 11.37 -36.59 -20.42
CA ALA A 68 10.33 -37.12 -21.31
C ALA A 68 10.58 -36.73 -22.78
N ILE A 69 10.97 -35.48 -23.04
CA ILE A 69 11.30 -34.99 -24.39
C ILE A 69 12.51 -35.74 -24.95
N LEU A 70 13.58 -35.91 -24.17
CA LEU A 70 14.77 -36.64 -24.60
C LEU A 70 14.48 -38.11 -24.90
N ALA A 71 13.66 -38.77 -24.07
CA ALA A 71 13.25 -40.16 -24.29
C ALA A 71 12.43 -40.31 -25.58
N ALA A 72 11.48 -39.40 -25.84
CA ALA A 72 10.70 -39.39 -27.06
C ALA A 72 11.59 -39.16 -28.31
N ALA A 73 12.52 -38.22 -28.25
CA ALA A 73 13.46 -37.95 -29.34
C ALA A 73 14.37 -39.16 -29.64
N ALA A 74 14.86 -39.83 -28.59
CA ALA A 74 15.65 -41.05 -28.75
C ALA A 74 14.83 -42.19 -29.38
N LEU A 75 13.57 -42.37 -28.95
CA LEU A 75 12.68 -43.37 -29.52
C LEU A 75 12.42 -43.10 -31.01
N VAL A 76 12.11 -41.85 -31.37
CA VAL A 76 11.94 -41.44 -32.78
C VAL A 76 13.21 -41.73 -33.59
N TYR A 77 14.38 -41.35 -33.08
CA TYR A 77 15.66 -41.60 -33.76
C TYR A 77 15.88 -43.09 -34.03
N VAL A 78 15.62 -43.95 -33.05
CA VAL A 78 15.74 -45.42 -33.21
C VAL A 78 14.73 -45.95 -34.23
N THR A 79 13.52 -45.42 -34.30
CA THR A 79 12.53 -45.88 -35.29
C THR A 79 12.81 -45.43 -36.73
N VAL A 80 13.54 -44.33 -36.91
CA VAL A 80 13.85 -43.75 -38.23
C VAL A 80 15.20 -44.21 -38.78
N ARG A 81 16.10 -44.72 -37.93
CA ARG A 81 17.44 -45.20 -38.29
C ARG A 81 17.46 -46.68 -38.64
#